data_AF-A0A8H9TGR6-F1
#
_entry.id   AF-A0A8H9TGR6-F1
#
_cell.length_a   1.000
_cell.length_b   1.000
_cell.length_c   1.000
_cell.angle_alpha   90.00
_cell.angle_beta   90.00
_cell.angle_gamma   90.00
#
_symmetry.space_group_name_H-M   'P 1'
#
loop_
_entity.id
_entity.type
_entity.pdbx_description
1 polymer ?
#
loop_
_entity_poly.entity_id
_entity_poly.type
_entity_poly.pdbx_seq_one_letter_code
_entity_poly.pdbx_strand_id
1 'polypeptide(L)'
;MNTSNAHLTPVTGSFNDNKKAAKNIRLDLKHHFPGTKFSVRSSLFAVNVAWMDGPTKEAVKTTLSKFTEHNSEHCFSEKFGLADRILEDRNYSKSFIESALAAIAEKHNCEGIELTADAYERGLLCNVYPKGLESLHTVSELALKHMYAATY
;
A
#
# COMPACT_ATOMS: atom_id res chain seq x y z
N MET A 1 -5.48 30.29 -4.41
CA MET A 1 -4.72 30.02 -3.17
C MET A 1 -5.03 28.60 -2.73
N ASN A 2 -4.02 27.73 -2.64
CA ASN A 2 -4.14 26.28 -2.48
C ASN A 2 -4.85 25.87 -1.17
N THR A 3 -6.13 25.54 -1.22
CA THR A 3 -6.89 24.88 -0.16
C THR A 3 -6.65 23.35 -0.12
N SER A 4 -5.42 22.90 -0.42
CA SER A 4 -5.08 21.47 -0.59
C SER A 4 -5.10 20.65 0.72
N ASN A 5 -5.09 21.30 1.89
CA ASN A 5 -5.04 20.63 3.20
C ASN A 5 -6.19 21.04 4.15
N ALA A 6 -7.33 21.50 3.62
CA ALA A 6 -8.45 22.01 4.42
C ALA A 6 -9.09 20.93 5.32
N HIS A 7 -8.95 19.66 4.96
CA HIS A 7 -9.41 18.49 5.72
C HIS A 7 -8.44 18.07 6.85
N LEU A 8 -7.25 18.65 6.93
CA LEU A 8 -6.27 18.35 7.98
C LEU A 8 -6.49 19.23 9.21
N THR A 9 -6.14 18.70 10.38
CA THR A 9 -6.29 19.41 11.65
C THR A 9 -4.94 19.95 12.10
N PRO A 10 -4.82 21.27 12.39
CA PRO A 10 -3.58 21.81 12.94
C PRO A 10 -3.19 21.15 14.27
N VAL A 11 -1.89 20.97 14.47
CA VAL A 11 -1.31 20.38 15.67
C VAL A 11 -0.68 21.46 16.56
N THR A 12 -0.63 21.23 17.87
CA THR A 12 0.01 22.13 18.85
C THR A 12 1.17 21.43 19.55
N GLY A 13 2.17 22.18 20.00
CA GLY A 13 3.37 21.64 20.67
C GLY A 13 4.34 20.96 19.70
N SER A 14 5.07 19.93 20.16
CA SER A 14 6.03 19.22 19.29
C SER A 14 5.35 18.67 18.04
N PHE A 15 5.90 19.01 16.89
CA PHE A 15 5.40 18.56 15.59
C PHE A 15 5.94 17.19 15.18
N ASN A 16 7.11 16.78 15.69
CA ASN A 16 7.62 15.43 15.50
C ASN A 16 6.95 14.47 16.48
N ASP A 17 5.74 14.04 16.12
CA ASP A 17 4.91 13.15 16.94
C ASP A 17 4.07 12.26 16.03
N ASN A 18 4.47 10.98 15.96
CA ASN A 18 3.82 9.94 15.17
C ASN A 18 2.31 9.83 15.46
N LYS A 19 1.84 10.14 16.68
CA LYS A 19 0.40 10.08 17.01
C LYS A 19 -0.37 11.21 16.34
N LYS A 20 0.22 12.41 16.28
CA LYS A 20 -0.38 13.58 15.63
C LYS A 20 -0.39 13.40 14.11
N ALA A 21 0.75 13.01 13.55
CA ALA A 21 0.85 12.67 12.14
C ALA A 21 -0.16 11.58 11.75
N ALA A 22 -0.28 10.49 12.53
CA ALA A 22 -1.23 9.42 12.27
C ALA A 22 -2.70 9.89 12.23
N LYS A 23 -3.09 10.94 12.97
CA LYS A 23 -4.45 11.50 12.87
C LYS A 23 -4.67 12.18 11.53
N ASN A 24 -3.74 13.04 11.12
CA ASN A 24 -3.85 13.75 9.85
C ASN A 24 -3.68 12.82 8.64
N ILE A 25 -2.81 11.81 8.73
CA ILE A 25 -2.69 10.73 7.74
C ILE A 25 -4.04 10.04 7.51
N ARG A 26 -4.79 9.70 8.56
CA ARG A 26 -6.14 9.10 8.39
C ARG A 26 -7.09 10.02 7.63
N LEU A 27 -7.09 11.32 7.94
CA LEU A 27 -7.95 12.31 7.29
C LEU A 27 -7.57 12.46 5.82
N ASP A 28 -6.27 12.53 5.55
CA ASP A 28 -5.72 12.71 4.21
C ASP A 28 -6.02 11.53 3.30
N LEU A 29 -5.80 10.31 3.78
CA LEU A 29 -6.10 9.09 3.04
C LEU A 29 -7.60 8.95 2.77
N LYS A 30 -8.45 9.28 3.75
CA LYS A 30 -9.91 9.25 3.57
C LYS A 30 -10.38 10.26 2.52
N HIS A 31 -9.72 11.41 2.43
CA HIS A 31 -10.04 12.43 1.45
C HIS A 31 -9.65 12.01 0.02
N HIS A 32 -8.44 11.47 -0.15
CA HIS A 32 -7.92 11.09 -1.47
C HIS A 32 -8.45 9.75 -1.99
N PHE A 33 -8.78 8.82 -1.10
CA PHE A 33 -9.20 7.46 -1.45
C PHE A 33 -10.55 7.12 -0.79
N PRO A 34 -11.63 7.81 -1.19
CA PRO A 34 -12.96 7.53 -0.65
C PRO A 34 -13.36 6.08 -1.00
N GLY A 35 -13.83 5.34 -0.01
CA GLY A 35 -14.23 3.93 -0.17
C GLY A 35 -13.18 2.91 0.27
N THR A 36 -11.91 3.30 0.41
CA THR A 36 -10.88 2.41 0.99
C THR A 36 -10.81 2.56 2.51
N LYS A 37 -10.84 1.43 3.22
CA LYS A 37 -10.69 1.40 4.68
C LYS A 37 -9.21 1.25 5.07
N PHE A 38 -8.62 2.33 5.57
CA PHE A 38 -7.26 2.32 6.09
C PHE A 38 -7.20 2.02 7.60
N SER A 39 -6.32 1.11 7.98
CA SER A 39 -5.82 0.90 9.33
C SER A 39 -4.53 1.69 9.51
N VAL A 40 -4.61 2.83 10.20
CA VAL A 40 -3.43 3.63 10.55
C VAL A 40 -3.12 3.47 12.03
N ARG A 41 -1.90 3.03 12.38
CA ARG A 41 -1.43 2.78 13.75
C ARG A 41 -0.07 3.44 13.99
N SER A 42 0.02 4.30 14.99
CA SER A 42 1.28 4.94 15.40
C SER A 42 2.04 4.08 16.41
N SER A 43 3.36 4.04 16.29
CA SER A 43 4.30 3.52 17.27
C SER A 43 5.25 4.63 17.72
N LEU A 44 6.24 4.30 18.57
CA LEU A 44 7.26 5.27 18.97
C LEU A 44 8.15 5.73 17.80
N PHE A 45 8.34 4.90 16.77
CA PHE A 45 9.35 5.14 15.73
C PHE A 45 8.79 5.15 14.29
N ALA A 46 7.48 4.96 14.13
CA ALA A 46 6.84 4.85 12.83
C ALA A 46 5.31 4.96 12.92
N VAL A 47 4.68 5.30 11.79
CA VAL A 47 3.25 5.14 11.55
C VAL A 47 3.04 4.01 10.54
N ASN A 48 2.34 2.95 10.95
CA ASN A 48 1.97 1.85 10.07
C ASN A 48 0.63 2.17 9.41
N VAL A 49 0.59 2.12 8.08
CA VAL A 49 -0.61 2.32 7.26
C VAL A 49 -0.89 1.04 6.51
N ALA A 50 -1.97 0.35 6.86
CA ALA A 50 -2.38 -0.89 6.22
C ALA A 50 -3.77 -0.74 5.60
N TRP A 51 -4.01 -1.37 4.46
CA TRP A 51 -5.33 -1.44 3.84
C TRP A 51 -5.46 -2.73 3.02
N MET A 52 -6.69 -3.05 2.63
CA MET A 52 -7.02 -4.22 1.82
C MET A 52 -7.56 -3.75 0.47
N ASP A 53 -7.04 -4.34 -0.60
CA ASP A 53 -7.35 -3.98 -1.99
C ASP A 53 -7.20 -2.46 -2.23
N GLY A 54 -7.85 -1.85 -3.23
CA GLY A 54 -7.83 -0.39 -3.38
C GLY A 54 -6.51 0.20 -3.90
N PRO A 55 -6.12 1.44 -3.54
CA PRO A 55 -5.00 2.16 -4.17
C PRO A 55 -3.68 1.42 -4.13
N THR A 56 -2.88 1.65 -5.18
CA THR A 56 -1.52 1.11 -5.27
C THR A 56 -0.66 1.67 -4.14
N LYS A 57 0.38 0.91 -3.77
CA LYS A 57 1.29 1.34 -2.70
C LYS A 57 1.96 2.66 -3.05
N GLU A 58 2.28 2.85 -4.33
CA GLU A 58 2.88 4.05 -4.89
C GLU A 58 1.95 5.26 -4.75
N ALA A 59 0.67 5.11 -5.11
CA ALA A 59 -0.31 6.19 -4.96
C ALA A 59 -0.45 6.63 -3.49
N VAL A 60 -0.55 5.67 -2.57
CA VAL A 60 -0.60 5.96 -1.13
C VAL A 60 0.69 6.62 -0.66
N LYS A 61 1.86 6.10 -1.04
CA LYS A 61 3.17 6.65 -0.67
C LYS A 61 3.32 8.10 -1.15
N THR A 62 2.90 8.41 -2.37
CA THR A 62 2.92 9.78 -2.90
C THR A 62 2.03 10.72 -2.07
N THR A 63 0.84 10.29 -1.66
CA THR A 63 -0.02 11.08 -0.75
C THR A 63 0.65 11.33 0.60
N LEU A 64 1.40 10.35 1.11
CA LEU A 64 1.97 10.37 2.45
C LEU A 64 3.35 11.03 2.55
N SER A 65 4.05 11.29 1.43
CA SER A 65 5.43 11.79 1.44
C SER A 65 5.59 13.09 2.24
N LYS A 66 4.59 13.98 2.18
CA LYS A 66 4.53 15.24 2.93
C LYS A 66 4.57 15.09 4.46
N PHE A 67 4.24 13.90 5.00
CA PHE A 67 4.31 13.62 6.44
C PHE A 67 5.67 13.06 6.89
N THR A 68 6.57 12.72 5.96
CA THR A 68 7.92 12.21 6.25
C THR A 68 9.03 13.12 5.73
N GLU A 69 8.71 14.01 4.80
CA GLU A 69 9.66 14.98 4.29
C GLU A 69 10.01 16.01 5.37
N HIS A 70 11.26 15.99 5.83
CA HIS A 70 11.89 17.13 6.49
C HIS A 70 12.19 18.22 5.45
N ASN A 71 11.16 18.80 4.87
CA ASN A 71 11.33 19.90 3.93
C ASN A 71 11.66 21.19 4.71
N SER A 72 12.53 22.02 4.14
CA SER A 72 12.97 23.31 4.72
C SER A 72 11.83 24.34 4.79
N GLU A 73 10.70 24.08 4.16
CA GLU A 73 9.43 24.74 4.44
C GLU A 73 8.81 24.14 5.70
N HIS A 74 9.34 24.56 6.85
CA HIS A 74 8.86 24.23 8.20
C HIS A 74 7.32 24.39 8.39
N CYS A 75 6.61 25.04 7.47
CA CYS A 75 5.18 25.32 7.52
C CYS A 75 4.25 24.10 7.52
N PHE A 76 4.56 23.00 6.80
CA PHE A 76 3.62 21.85 6.77
C PHE A 76 3.74 21.00 8.03
N SER A 77 4.96 20.54 8.33
CA SER A 77 5.22 19.65 9.45
C SER A 77 4.91 20.31 10.78
N GLU A 78 5.26 21.58 10.98
CA GLU A 78 4.89 22.34 12.18
C GLU A 78 3.37 22.44 12.35
N LYS A 79 2.63 22.60 11.24
CA LYS A 79 1.18 22.79 11.28
C LYS A 79 0.42 21.48 11.38
N PHE A 80 0.84 20.40 10.72
CA PHE A 80 0.05 19.17 10.60
C PHE A 80 0.74 17.92 11.17
N GLY A 81 1.94 18.08 11.72
CA GLY A 81 2.73 17.01 12.31
C GLY A 81 3.61 16.26 11.30
N LEU A 82 4.65 15.64 11.84
CA LEU A 82 5.63 14.84 11.12
C LEU A 82 5.68 13.43 11.73
N ALA A 83 5.79 12.42 10.87
CA ALA A 83 6.07 11.06 11.24
C ALA A 83 7.55 10.76 10.98
N ASP A 84 8.22 10.08 11.91
CA ASP A 84 9.63 9.71 11.72
C ASP A 84 9.79 8.80 10.50
N ARG A 85 8.88 7.83 10.36
CA ARG A 85 8.78 6.89 9.25
C ARG A 85 7.34 6.47 9.04
N ILE A 86 6.99 6.16 7.79
CA ILE A 86 5.71 5.54 7.44
C ILE A 86 6.01 4.17 6.84
N LEU A 87 5.25 3.17 7.26
CA LEU A 87 5.32 1.81 6.72
C LEU A 87 3.97 1.45 6.10
N GLU A 88 3.95 1.31 4.79
CA GLU A 88 2.75 1.00 4.02
C GLU A 88 2.64 -0.49 3.72
N ASP A 89 1.49 -1.07 4.06
CA ASP A 89 1.20 -2.49 3.90
C ASP A 89 -0.16 -2.71 3.20
N ARG A 90 -0.09 -3.08 1.91
CA ARG A 90 -1.28 -3.39 1.10
C ARG A 90 -1.49 -4.90 1.11
N ASN A 91 -2.60 -5.30 1.72
CA ASN A 91 -3.06 -6.68 1.74
C ASN A 91 -4.04 -6.91 0.58
N TYR A 92 -4.14 -8.16 0.10
CA TYR A 92 -4.96 -8.53 -1.05
C TYR A 92 -6.05 -9.51 -0.63
N SER A 93 -7.27 -9.29 -1.10
CA SER A 93 -8.36 -10.25 -0.93
C SER A 93 -8.16 -11.48 -1.82
N LYS A 94 -8.81 -12.59 -1.44
CA LYS A 94 -8.81 -13.84 -2.23
C LYS A 94 -9.28 -13.61 -3.67
N SER A 95 -10.35 -12.84 -3.85
CA SER A 95 -10.86 -12.47 -5.18
C SER A 95 -9.85 -11.69 -6.01
N PHE A 96 -9.06 -10.81 -5.40
CA PHE A 96 -8.03 -10.06 -6.10
C PHE A 96 -6.85 -10.95 -6.52
N ILE A 97 -6.44 -11.85 -5.62
CA ILE A 97 -5.43 -12.87 -5.91
C ILE A 97 -5.89 -13.79 -7.05
N GLU A 98 -7.14 -14.28 -7.00
CA GLU A 98 -7.72 -15.11 -8.06
C GLU A 98 -7.76 -14.38 -9.40
N SER A 99 -8.13 -13.10 -9.41
CA SER A 99 -8.07 -12.28 -10.63
C SER A 99 -6.65 -12.17 -11.19
N ALA A 100 -5.65 -11.99 -10.32
CA ALA A 100 -4.26 -11.93 -10.75
C ALA A 100 -3.77 -13.27 -11.32
N LEU A 101 -4.13 -14.38 -10.66
CA LEU A 101 -3.82 -15.73 -11.12
C LEU A 101 -4.50 -16.06 -12.45
N ALA A 102 -5.75 -15.65 -12.66
CA ALA A 102 -6.45 -15.80 -13.93
C ALA A 102 -5.75 -15.04 -15.07
N ALA A 103 -5.32 -13.80 -14.82
CA ALA A 103 -4.56 -13.02 -15.79
C ALA A 103 -3.21 -13.66 -16.15
N ILE A 104 -2.59 -14.37 -15.20
CA ILE A 104 -1.35 -15.12 -15.44
C ILE A 104 -1.63 -16.38 -16.25
N ALA A 105 -2.69 -17.12 -15.94
CA ALA A 105 -3.10 -18.32 -16.68
C ALA A 105 -3.45 -18.00 -18.14
N GLU A 106 -3.98 -16.81 -18.42
CA GLU A 106 -4.25 -16.35 -19.79
C GLU A 106 -2.96 -16.02 -20.56
N LYS A 107 -1.99 -15.36 -19.90
CA LYS A 107 -0.75 -14.89 -20.52
C LYS A 107 0.33 -15.95 -20.63
N HIS A 108 0.29 -16.94 -19.74
CA HIS A 108 1.35 -17.93 -19.56
C HIS A 108 0.74 -19.32 -19.52
N ASN A 109 1.42 -20.28 -20.15
CA ASN A 109 0.96 -21.66 -20.12
C ASN A 109 1.19 -22.25 -18.71
N CYS A 110 0.13 -22.33 -17.93
CA CYS A 110 0.11 -22.87 -16.58
C CYS A 110 -0.63 -24.20 -16.48
N GLU A 111 -0.67 -24.98 -17.58
CA GLU A 111 -1.38 -26.26 -17.62
C GLU A 111 -0.87 -27.23 -16.54
N GLY A 112 -1.81 -27.85 -15.82
CA GLY A 112 -1.49 -28.78 -14.72
C GLY A 112 -1.10 -28.12 -13.40
N ILE A 113 -1.10 -26.78 -13.32
CA ILE A 113 -0.84 -26.04 -12.07
C ILE A 113 -2.16 -25.64 -11.43
N GLU A 114 -2.34 -25.97 -10.15
CA GLU A 114 -3.48 -25.50 -9.37
C GLU A 114 -3.29 -24.03 -8.96
N LEU A 115 -3.89 -23.12 -9.71
CA LEU A 115 -3.82 -21.67 -9.49
C LEU A 115 -5.01 -21.17 -8.67
N THR A 116 -4.96 -21.38 -7.35
CA THR A 116 -5.98 -20.89 -6.42
C THR A 116 -5.40 -19.89 -5.42
N ALA A 117 -6.24 -19.01 -4.87
CA ALA A 117 -5.81 -18.11 -3.80
C ALA A 117 -5.32 -18.87 -2.55
N ASP A 118 -5.91 -20.02 -2.22
CA ASP A 118 -5.44 -20.85 -1.09
C ASP A 118 -4.02 -21.39 -1.34
N ALA A 119 -3.74 -21.88 -2.55
CA ALA A 119 -2.40 -22.34 -2.92
C ALA A 119 -1.37 -21.19 -2.86
N TYR A 120 -1.77 -19.98 -3.28
CA TYR A 120 -0.93 -18.78 -3.17
C TYR A 120 -0.65 -18.42 -1.70
N GLU A 121 -1.69 -18.29 -0.87
CA GLU A 121 -1.58 -17.92 0.54
C GLU A 121 -0.73 -18.91 1.34
N ARG A 122 -0.78 -20.20 0.99
CA ARG A 122 0.03 -21.26 1.61
C ARG A 122 1.46 -21.34 1.07
N GLY A 123 1.83 -20.48 0.12
CA GLY A 123 3.16 -20.43 -0.48
C GLY A 123 3.47 -21.61 -1.40
N LEU A 124 2.46 -22.39 -1.83
CA LEU A 124 2.66 -23.54 -2.71
C LEU A 124 3.12 -23.13 -4.11
N LEU A 125 2.86 -21.88 -4.49
CA LEU A 125 3.22 -21.31 -5.80
C LEU A 125 4.62 -20.65 -5.82
N CYS A 126 5.35 -20.64 -4.70
CA CYS A 126 6.63 -19.92 -4.56
C CYS A 126 7.82 -20.55 -5.29
N ASN A 127 7.68 -21.76 -5.84
CA ASN A 127 8.70 -22.42 -6.67
C ASN A 127 8.05 -23.11 -7.89
N VAL A 128 6.88 -22.63 -8.29
CA VAL A 128 6.14 -23.15 -9.43
C VAL A 128 6.34 -22.21 -10.61
N TYR A 129 6.69 -22.77 -11.76
CA TYR A 129 7.03 -22.01 -12.96
C TYR A 129 6.00 -22.30 -14.04
N PRO A 130 5.49 -21.27 -14.73
CA PRO A 130 4.79 -21.46 -15.98
C PRO A 130 5.72 -22.12 -17.01
N LYS A 131 5.14 -22.91 -17.91
CA LYS A 131 5.88 -23.57 -19.00
C LYS A 131 6.50 -22.52 -19.92
N GLY A 132 7.77 -22.67 -20.24
CA GLY A 132 8.57 -21.72 -21.02
C GLY A 132 9.17 -20.55 -20.22
N LEU A 133 8.94 -20.49 -18.90
CA LEU A 133 9.57 -19.54 -17.97
C LEU A 133 10.33 -20.26 -16.85
N GLU A 134 10.74 -21.49 -17.09
CA GLU A 134 11.46 -22.30 -16.13
C GLU A 134 12.69 -21.52 -15.63
N SER A 135 12.82 -21.34 -14.32
CA SER A 135 13.91 -20.61 -13.63
C SER A 135 13.98 -19.09 -13.79
N LEU A 136 13.04 -18.45 -14.52
CA LEU A 136 13.03 -16.99 -14.68
C LEU A 136 12.10 -16.28 -13.70
N HIS A 137 10.84 -16.71 -13.65
CA HIS A 137 9.82 -16.12 -12.79
C HIS A 137 8.88 -17.20 -12.27
N THR A 138 8.66 -17.20 -10.95
CA THR A 138 7.66 -18.08 -10.35
C THR A 138 6.26 -17.50 -10.54
N VAL A 139 5.24 -18.34 -10.48
CA VAL A 139 3.83 -17.92 -10.48
C VAL A 139 3.58 -16.92 -9.35
N SER A 140 4.15 -17.17 -8.16
CA SER A 140 3.98 -16.27 -7.01
C SER A 140 4.57 -14.88 -7.26
N GLU A 141 5.76 -14.81 -7.86
CA GLU A 141 6.39 -13.53 -8.24
C GLU A 141 5.59 -12.78 -9.30
N LEU A 142 5.08 -13.48 -10.31
CA LEU A 142 4.24 -12.87 -11.35
C LEU A 142 2.94 -12.33 -10.76
N ALA A 143 2.29 -13.09 -9.86
CA ALA A 143 1.08 -12.66 -9.18
C ALA A 143 1.34 -11.42 -8.34
N LEU A 144 2.45 -11.41 -7.59
CA LEU A 144 2.84 -10.26 -6.79
C LEU A 144 3.09 -9.01 -7.64
N LYS A 145 3.82 -9.14 -8.76
CA LYS A 145 4.05 -8.04 -9.72
C LYS A 145 2.74 -7.52 -10.29
N HIS A 146 1.83 -8.42 -10.67
CA HIS A 146 0.52 -8.05 -11.19
C HIS A 146 -0.28 -7.28 -10.14
N MET A 147 -0.34 -7.77 -8.90
CA MET A 147 -1.08 -7.14 -7.81
C MET A 147 -0.52 -5.76 -7.42
N TYR A 148 0.80 -5.56 -7.50
CA TYR A 148 1.41 -4.24 -7.27
C TYR A 148 1.07 -3.24 -8.38
N ALA A 149 1.08 -3.67 -9.64
CA ALA A 149 0.81 -2.79 -10.78
C ALA A 149 -0.69 -2.54 -11.02
N ALA A 150 -1.56 -3.44 -10.55
CA ALA A 150 -2.99 -3.37 -10.78
C ALA A 150 -3.62 -2.17 -10.05
N THR A 151 -4.14 -1.25 -10.85
CA THR A 151 -4.99 -0.13 -10.40
C THR A 151 -6.35 -0.66 -9.94
N TYR A 152 -6.93 -0.01 -8.94
CA TYR A 152 -8.24 -0.33 -8.37
C TYR A 152 -9.38 0.40 -9.08
#